data_AF-A0AAJ5YY60-F1
#
_entry.id   AF-A0AAJ5YY60-F1
#
_cell.length_a   1.000
_cell.length_b   1.000
_cell.length_c   1.000
_cell.angle_alpha   90.00
_cell.angle_beta   90.00
_cell.angle_gamma   90.00
#
_symmetry.space_group_name_H-M   'P 1'
#
loop_
_entity.id
_entity.type
_entity.pdbx_description
1 polymer ?
#
loop_
_entity_poly.entity_id
_entity_poly.type
_entity_poly.pdbx_seq_one_letter_code
_entity_poly.pdbx_strand_id
1 'polypeptide(L)'
;MFEPGALRLMAKWSFDAPAYPRDKVDAALHMDGCDAPIPALNTAEMCAAVQHCVRAVSAYRAQLPTQTLSEQEQQELYQMRYQVCGCYILQHDLTLARSELELLTKSLRPWRGQPQVQVQLNARVLGTLTWLTEALGDVNASQRYALWRTQLST
;
A
#
# COMPACT_ATOMS: atom_id res chain seq x y z
N MET A 1 -16.11 22.03 -2.85
CA MET A 1 -14.82 21.54 -2.30
C MET A 1 -15.18 20.69 -1.10
N PHE A 2 -14.83 19.40 -1.06
CA PHE A 2 -15.13 18.54 0.08
C PHE A 2 -14.21 18.89 1.26
N GLU A 3 -14.75 18.90 2.47
CA GLU A 3 -13.97 19.07 3.69
C GLU A 3 -12.98 17.90 3.85
N PRO A 4 -11.76 18.14 4.38
CA PRO A 4 -10.75 17.10 4.52
C PRO A 4 -11.19 15.86 5.32
N GLY A 5 -12.00 16.07 6.36
CA GLY A 5 -12.59 14.98 7.15
C GLY A 5 -13.53 14.11 6.31
N ALA A 6 -14.27 14.70 5.37
CA ALA A 6 -15.15 13.96 4.47
C ALA A 6 -14.35 13.09 3.49
N LEU A 7 -13.25 13.59 2.93
CA LEU A 7 -12.41 12.79 2.04
C LEU A 7 -11.69 11.65 2.77
N ARG A 8 -11.22 11.89 4.00
CA ARG A 8 -10.68 10.82 4.85
C ARG A 8 -11.71 9.71 5.06
N LEU A 9 -12.94 10.06 5.46
CA LEU A 9 -14.01 9.09 5.67
C LEU A 9 -14.38 8.35 4.38
N MET A 10 -14.49 9.04 3.25
CA MET A 10 -14.74 8.43 1.94
C MET A 10 -13.63 7.44 1.56
N ALA A 11 -12.37 7.80 1.79
CA ALA A 11 -11.24 6.91 1.56
C ALA A 11 -11.34 5.64 2.43
N LYS A 12 -11.66 5.78 3.72
CA LYS A 12 -11.88 4.62 4.61
C LYS A 12 -13.02 3.73 4.15
N TRP A 13 -14.20 4.31 3.91
CA TRP A 13 -15.39 3.54 3.51
C TRP A 13 -15.25 2.87 2.15
N SER A 14 -14.35 3.36 1.29
CA SER A 14 -14.07 2.69 0.02
C SER A 14 -13.54 1.27 0.19
N PHE A 15 -12.86 0.97 1.29
CA PHE A 15 -12.37 -0.37 1.64
C PHE A 15 -13.45 -1.29 2.26
N ASP A 16 -14.61 -0.71 2.60
CA ASP A 16 -15.77 -1.42 3.17
C ASP A 16 -16.89 -1.62 2.14
N ALA A 17 -16.64 -1.23 0.88
CA ALA A 17 -17.60 -1.43 -0.20
C ALA A 17 -17.87 -2.94 -0.40
N PRO A 18 -19.12 -3.38 -0.62
CA PRO A 18 -19.47 -4.80 -0.69
C PRO A 18 -18.69 -5.61 -1.72
N ALA A 19 -18.33 -4.98 -2.84
CA ALA A 19 -17.57 -5.59 -3.93
C ALA A 19 -16.05 -5.42 -3.80
N TYR A 20 -15.55 -4.76 -2.74
CA TYR A 20 -14.12 -4.56 -2.56
C TYR A 20 -13.45 -5.90 -2.21
N PRO A 21 -12.52 -6.41 -3.05
CA PRO A 21 -12.02 -7.76 -2.91
C PRO A 21 -10.83 -7.82 -1.94
N ARG A 22 -11.08 -7.58 -0.65
CA ARG A 22 -10.05 -7.48 0.40
C ARG A 22 -9.06 -8.65 0.39
N ASP A 23 -9.56 -9.88 0.39
CA ASP A 23 -8.71 -11.08 0.42
C ASP A 23 -7.79 -11.17 -0.82
N LYS A 24 -8.26 -10.70 -1.98
CA LYS A 24 -7.45 -10.66 -3.21
C LYS A 24 -6.39 -9.57 -3.13
N VAL A 25 -6.71 -8.41 -2.55
CA VAL A 25 -5.76 -7.31 -2.33
C VAL A 25 -4.66 -7.76 -1.38
N ASP A 26 -5.03 -8.38 -0.27
CA ASP A 26 -4.07 -8.87 0.73
C ASP A 26 -3.19 -9.98 0.15
N ALA A 27 -3.74 -10.89 -0.66
CA ALA A 27 -2.95 -11.88 -1.39
C ALA A 27 -2.01 -11.26 -2.43
N ALA A 28 -2.47 -10.27 -3.19
CA ALA A 28 -1.67 -9.56 -4.20
C ALA A 28 -0.54 -8.72 -3.61
N LEU A 29 -0.52 -8.46 -2.30
CA LEU A 29 0.57 -7.75 -1.67
C LEU A 29 1.80 -8.64 -1.45
N HIS A 30 1.75 -9.95 -1.67
CA HIS A 30 2.92 -10.86 -1.59
C HIS A 30 3.86 -10.56 -0.41
N MET A 31 3.29 -10.36 0.78
CA MET A 31 4.04 -9.86 1.95
C MET A 31 5.23 -10.73 2.33
N ASP A 32 5.18 -12.03 2.02
CA ASP A 32 6.24 -13.00 2.33
C ASP A 32 7.14 -13.33 1.14
N GLY A 33 6.98 -12.62 0.02
CA GLY A 33 7.79 -12.85 -1.17
C GLY A 33 7.45 -14.13 -1.93
N CYS A 34 6.31 -14.75 -1.64
CA CYS A 34 5.92 -16.02 -2.26
C CYS A 34 5.52 -15.84 -3.73
N ASP A 35 6.00 -16.74 -4.59
CA ASP A 35 5.68 -16.87 -6.02
C ASP A 35 4.25 -17.36 -6.30
N ALA A 36 3.28 -16.86 -5.55
CA ALA A 36 1.87 -17.07 -5.87
C ALA A 36 1.49 -16.23 -7.12
N PRO A 37 0.55 -16.70 -7.95
CA PRO A 37 0.02 -15.88 -9.03
C PRO A 37 -0.80 -14.71 -8.48
N ILE A 38 -0.78 -13.56 -9.17
CA ILE A 38 -1.62 -12.41 -8.85
C ILE A 38 -3.10 -12.82 -9.02
N PRO A 39 -3.96 -12.65 -8.01
CA PRO A 39 -5.37 -12.98 -8.13
C PRO A 39 -6.09 -12.14 -9.20
N ALA A 40 -6.93 -12.78 -10.02
CA ALA A 40 -7.75 -12.05 -10.99
C ALA A 40 -8.96 -11.35 -10.33
N LEU A 41 -9.29 -10.16 -10.85
CA LEU A 41 -10.56 -9.47 -10.60
C LEU A 41 -11.63 -10.07 -11.52
N ASN A 42 -12.52 -10.88 -10.93
CA ASN A 42 -13.41 -11.74 -11.71
C ASN A 42 -14.73 -11.07 -12.14
N THR A 43 -15.03 -9.88 -11.60
CA THR A 43 -16.27 -9.15 -11.89
C THR A 43 -16.00 -7.68 -12.18
N ALA A 44 -16.85 -7.07 -13.00
CA ALA A 44 -16.80 -5.63 -13.27
C ALA A 44 -16.99 -4.79 -11.99
N GLU A 45 -17.79 -5.29 -11.04
CA GLU A 45 -18.02 -4.64 -9.75
C GLU A 45 -16.76 -4.62 -8.88
N MET A 46 -15.99 -5.72 -8.86
CA MET A 46 -14.69 -5.75 -8.18
C MET A 46 -13.70 -4.76 -8.82
N CYS A 47 -13.62 -4.73 -10.15
CA CYS A 47 -12.79 -3.75 -10.87
C CYS A 47 -13.18 -2.31 -10.52
N ALA A 48 -14.49 -2.01 -10.54
CA ALA A 48 -14.99 -0.69 -10.17
C ALA A 48 -14.67 -0.35 -8.71
N ALA A 49 -14.87 -1.27 -7.77
CA ALA A 49 -14.59 -1.04 -6.35
C ALA A 49 -13.11 -0.74 -6.10
N VAL A 50 -12.20 -1.48 -6.74
CA VAL A 50 -10.75 -1.24 -6.68
C VAL A 50 -10.41 0.16 -7.24
N GLN A 51 -10.97 0.53 -8.40
CA GLN A 51 -10.74 1.86 -8.99
C GLN A 51 -11.30 2.99 -8.12
N HIS A 52 -12.48 2.80 -7.53
CA HIS A 52 -13.08 3.76 -6.60
C HIS A 52 -12.20 3.95 -5.37
N CYS A 53 -11.67 2.88 -4.81
CA CYS A 53 -10.73 2.93 -3.68
C CYS A 53 -9.47 3.75 -4.01
N VAL A 54 -8.82 3.45 -5.15
CA VAL A 54 -7.64 4.20 -5.62
C VAL A 54 -7.96 5.69 -5.76
N ARG A 55 -9.11 6.04 -6.36
CA ARG A 55 -9.52 7.43 -6.55
C ARG A 55 -9.81 8.14 -5.23
N ALA A 56 -10.51 7.48 -4.30
CA ALA A 56 -10.86 8.06 -3.01
C ALA A 56 -9.61 8.37 -2.17
N VAL A 57 -8.66 7.43 -2.09
CA VAL A 57 -7.40 7.64 -1.36
C VAL A 57 -6.52 8.69 -2.05
N SER A 58 -6.49 8.74 -3.38
CA SER A 58 -5.74 9.76 -4.12
C SER A 58 -6.32 11.16 -3.90
N ALA A 59 -7.65 11.30 -3.89
CA ALA A 59 -8.32 12.55 -3.58
C ALA A 59 -8.02 13.02 -2.15
N TYR A 60 -8.05 12.10 -1.18
CA TYR A 60 -7.67 12.41 0.20
C TYR A 60 -6.21 12.87 0.29
N ARG A 61 -5.27 12.15 -0.34
CA ARG A 61 -3.84 12.51 -0.38
C ARG A 61 -3.59 13.89 -0.98
N ALA A 62 -4.31 14.26 -2.03
CA ALA A 62 -4.15 15.55 -2.70
C ALA A 62 -4.45 16.76 -1.80
N GLN A 63 -5.24 16.57 -0.73
CA GLN A 63 -5.57 17.63 0.23
C GLN A 63 -4.62 17.72 1.43
N LEU A 64 -3.69 16.77 1.58
CA LEU A 64 -2.76 16.71 2.71
C LEU A 64 -1.64 17.76 2.73
N PRO A 65 -1.14 18.32 1.60
CA PRO A 65 -0.06 19.32 1.66
C PRO A 65 -0.37 20.55 2.51
N THR A 66 -1.63 20.79 2.83
CA THR A 66 -2.10 21.93 3.63
C THR A 66 -2.47 21.56 5.08
N GLN A 67 -2.26 20.31 5.51
CA GLN A 67 -2.75 19.80 6.80
C GLN A 67 -1.68 19.10 7.62
N THR A 68 -1.66 19.39 8.92
CA THR A 68 -0.90 18.61 9.90
C THR A 68 -1.76 17.44 10.36
N LEU A 69 -1.32 16.22 10.06
CA LEU A 69 -2.01 15.02 10.50
C LEU A 69 -1.62 14.65 11.93
N SER A 70 -2.59 14.14 12.70
CA SER A 70 -2.27 13.40 13.93
C SER A 70 -1.51 12.11 13.62
N GLU A 71 -0.81 11.56 14.61
CA GLU A 71 -0.08 10.30 14.47
C GLU A 71 -1.00 9.15 14.01
N GLN A 72 -2.22 9.09 14.56
CA GLN A 72 -3.22 8.09 14.19
C GLN A 72 -3.66 8.25 12.72
N GLU A 73 -3.87 9.48 12.26
CA GLU A 73 -4.22 9.78 10.87
C GLU A 73 -3.10 9.44 9.90
N GLN A 74 -1.87 9.74 10.28
CA GLN A 74 -0.69 9.42 9.50
C GLN A 74 -0.53 7.91 9.35
N GLN A 75 -0.72 7.16 10.43
CA GLN A 75 -0.70 5.70 10.41
C GLN A 75 -1.81 5.13 9.53
N GLU A 76 -3.04 5.65 9.66
CA GLU A 76 -4.18 5.26 8.83
C GLU A 76 -3.88 5.51 7.34
N LEU A 77 -3.32 6.67 7.02
CA LEU A 77 -2.91 7.01 5.65
C LEU A 77 -1.88 6.02 5.11
N TYR A 78 -0.87 5.65 5.90
CA TYR A 78 0.14 4.68 5.46
C TYR A 78 -0.46 3.32 5.16
N GLN A 79 -1.42 2.86 5.97
CA GLN A 79 -2.15 1.62 5.71
C GLN A 79 -3.00 1.72 4.44
N MET A 80 -3.73 2.82 4.25
CA MET A 80 -4.52 3.05 3.03
C MET A 80 -3.64 3.08 1.78
N ARG A 81 -2.48 3.76 1.85
CA ARG A 81 -1.50 3.79 0.74
C ARG A 81 -0.96 2.40 0.43
N TYR A 82 -0.67 1.59 1.44
CA TYR A 82 -0.20 0.23 1.24
C TYR A 82 -1.26 -0.64 0.56
N GLN A 83 -2.51 -0.57 1.00
CA GLN A 83 -3.64 -1.28 0.37
C GLN A 83 -3.88 -0.83 -1.08
N VAL A 84 -3.75 0.47 -1.37
CA VAL A 84 -3.79 0.99 -2.75
C VAL A 84 -2.68 0.42 -3.63
N CYS A 85 -1.50 0.09 -3.08
CA CYS A 85 -0.48 -0.60 -3.85
C CYS A 85 -0.93 -2.01 -4.26
N GLY A 86 -1.63 -2.74 -3.39
CA GLY A 86 -2.26 -4.01 -3.73
C GLY A 86 -3.33 -3.85 -4.82
N CYS A 87 -4.09 -2.76 -4.80
CA CYS A 87 -5.02 -2.41 -5.88
C CYS A 87 -4.32 -2.20 -7.24
N TYR A 88 -3.13 -1.58 -7.26
CA TYR A 88 -2.35 -1.43 -8.49
C TYR A 88 -1.81 -2.78 -8.97
N ILE A 89 -1.31 -3.64 -8.07
CA ILE A 89 -0.83 -4.98 -8.42
C ILE A 89 -1.96 -5.83 -9.03
N LEU A 90 -3.15 -5.82 -8.43
CA LEU A 90 -4.33 -6.52 -9.01
C LEU A 90 -4.71 -6.02 -10.40
N GLN A 91 -4.51 -4.73 -10.66
CA GLN A 91 -4.70 -4.11 -11.98
C GLN A 91 -3.50 -4.30 -12.91
N HIS A 92 -2.49 -5.08 -12.51
CA HIS A 92 -1.24 -5.34 -13.23
C HIS A 92 -0.40 -4.08 -13.52
N ASP A 93 -0.61 -3.00 -12.77
CA ASP A 93 0.22 -1.79 -12.83
C ASP A 93 1.40 -1.91 -11.85
N LEU A 94 2.32 -2.82 -12.18
CA LEU A 94 3.45 -3.18 -11.33
C LEU A 94 4.46 -2.03 -11.16
N THR A 95 4.62 -1.20 -12.20
CA THR A 95 5.54 -0.06 -12.18
C THR A 95 5.04 1.05 -11.24
N LEU A 96 3.75 1.35 -11.30
CA LEU A 96 3.15 2.33 -10.38
C LEU A 96 3.14 1.80 -8.95
N ALA A 97 2.78 0.53 -8.75
CA ALA A 97 2.85 -0.13 -7.44
C ALA A 97 4.25 -0.02 -6.83
N ARG A 98 5.30 -0.31 -7.61
CA ARG A 98 6.70 -0.20 -7.18
C ARG A 98 7.01 1.22 -6.74
N SER A 99 6.69 2.20 -7.58
CA SER A 99 6.98 3.61 -7.32
C SER A 99 6.31 4.11 -6.03
N GLU A 100 5.04 3.75 -5.81
CA GLU A 100 4.30 4.13 -4.60
C GLU A 100 4.81 3.43 -3.34
N LEU A 101 5.17 2.15 -3.42
CA LEU A 101 5.80 1.42 -2.31
C LEU A 101 7.17 2.00 -1.97
N GLU A 102 8.00 2.34 -2.96
CA GLU A 102 9.30 3.00 -2.73
C GLU A 102 9.13 4.37 -2.05
N LEU A 103 8.11 5.15 -2.43
CA LEU A 103 7.77 6.39 -1.72
C LEU A 103 7.29 6.12 -0.29
N LEU A 104 6.51 5.06 -0.08
CA LEU A 104 6.01 4.68 1.24
C LEU A 104 7.14 4.24 2.18
N THR A 105 8.13 3.47 1.71
CA THR A 105 9.30 3.09 2.53
C THR A 105 10.11 4.29 3.02
N LYS A 106 10.22 5.36 2.21
CA LYS A 106 10.87 6.62 2.64
C LYS A 106 10.11 7.27 3.79
N SER A 107 8.78 7.26 3.75
CA SER A 107 7.92 7.77 4.83
C SER A 107 7.97 6.89 6.08
N LEU A 108 8.18 5.58 5.93
CA LEU A 108 8.23 4.61 7.02
C LEU A 108 9.65 4.38 7.59
N ARG A 109 10.64 5.18 7.18
CA ARG A 109 12.03 5.00 7.60
C ARG A 109 12.14 4.95 9.14
N PRO A 110 12.84 3.97 9.71
CA PRO A 110 12.93 3.81 11.17
C PRO A 110 13.54 5.01 11.89
N TRP A 111 13.00 5.33 13.07
CA TRP A 111 13.54 6.34 13.99
C TRP A 111 13.34 5.90 15.45
N ARG A 112 14.12 6.48 16.37
CA ARG A 112 14.08 6.09 17.80
C ARG A 112 12.74 6.47 18.44
N GLY A 113 11.99 5.47 18.91
CA GLY A 113 10.67 5.67 19.51
C GLY A 113 9.51 5.52 18.52
N GLN A 114 9.78 5.05 17.30
CA GLN A 114 8.73 4.77 16.32
C GLN A 114 7.74 3.70 16.83
N PRO A 115 6.43 3.87 16.59
CA PRO A 115 5.44 2.86 16.94
C PRO A 115 5.71 1.51 16.27
N GLN A 116 5.59 0.42 17.02
CA GLN A 116 5.79 -0.95 16.50
C GLN A 116 4.93 -1.25 15.27
N VAL A 117 3.72 -0.69 15.19
CA VAL A 117 2.82 -0.91 14.04
C VAL A 117 3.40 -0.31 12.75
N GLN A 118 4.13 0.81 12.82
CA GLN A 118 4.79 1.37 11.64
C GLN A 118 6.01 0.53 11.20
N VAL A 119 6.75 -0.04 12.16
CA VAL A 119 7.86 -0.97 11.88
C VAL A 119 7.34 -2.23 11.18
N GLN A 120 6.23 -2.80 11.68
CA GLN A 120 5.57 -3.95 11.05
C GLN A 120 5.05 -3.62 9.64
N LEU A 121 4.44 -2.45 9.45
CA LEU A 121 4.02 -2.00 8.12
C LEU A 121 5.21 -1.86 7.18
N ASN A 122 6.33 -1.29 7.64
CA ASN A 122 7.54 -1.16 6.83
C ASN A 122 8.09 -2.54 6.40
N ALA A 123 8.12 -3.51 7.32
CA ALA A 123 8.54 -4.87 7.00
C ALA A 123 7.64 -5.53 5.92
N ARG A 124 6.32 -5.31 5.99
CA ARG A 124 5.37 -5.78 4.96
C ARG A 124 5.60 -5.11 3.61
N VAL A 125 5.77 -3.79 3.59
CA VAL A 125 6.06 -3.01 2.38
C VAL A 125 7.36 -3.50 1.71
N LEU A 126 8.41 -3.75 2.50
CA LEU A 126 9.67 -4.29 1.99
C LEU A 126 9.53 -5.72 1.46
N GLY A 127 8.69 -6.54 2.07
CA GLY A 127 8.33 -7.86 1.55
C GLY A 127 7.70 -7.79 0.16
N THR A 128 6.68 -6.94 0.00
CA THR A 128 6.04 -6.69 -1.30
C THR A 128 7.04 -6.16 -2.33
N LEU A 129 7.90 -5.21 -1.96
CA LEU A 129 8.91 -4.64 -2.85
C LEU A 129 9.95 -5.67 -3.31
N THR A 130 10.34 -6.59 -2.42
CA THR A 130 11.27 -7.68 -2.76
C THR A 130 10.70 -8.51 -3.90
N TRP A 131 9.47 -9.01 -3.74
CA TRP A 131 8.77 -9.76 -4.78
C TRP A 131 8.56 -8.93 -6.05
N LEU A 132 8.06 -7.71 -5.93
CA LEU A 132 7.69 -6.88 -7.08
C LEU A 132 8.91 -6.52 -7.93
N THR A 133 10.05 -6.25 -7.30
CA THR A 133 11.29 -5.95 -8.03
C THR A 133 11.89 -7.18 -8.69
N GLU A 134 11.78 -8.35 -8.07
CA GLU A 134 12.14 -9.63 -8.68
C GLU A 134 11.26 -9.95 -9.90
N ALA A 135 9.93 -9.78 -9.77
CA ALA A 135 8.99 -9.95 -10.88
C ALA A 135 9.24 -8.99 -12.05
N LEU A 136 9.78 -7.80 -11.77
CA LEU A 136 10.19 -6.81 -12.78
C LEU A 136 11.63 -7.03 -13.31
N GLY A 137 12.35 -8.04 -12.83
CA GLY A 137 13.72 -8.38 -13.26
C GLY A 137 14.83 -7.57 -12.60
N ASP A 138 14.54 -6.77 -11.57
CA ASP A 138 15.50 -5.97 -10.82
C ASP A 138 15.99 -6.72 -9.57
N VAL A 139 16.82 -7.73 -9.80
CA VAL A 139 17.36 -8.62 -8.76
C VAL A 139 18.17 -7.85 -7.70
N ASN A 140 18.89 -6.81 -8.11
CA ASN A 140 19.71 -6.00 -7.20
C ASN A 140 18.84 -5.20 -6.23
N ALA A 141 17.72 -4.62 -6.71
CA ALA A 141 16.77 -3.96 -5.83
C ALA A 141 16.07 -4.96 -4.89
N SER A 142 15.68 -6.14 -5.40
CA SER A 142 15.07 -7.20 -4.58
C SER A 142 15.96 -7.58 -3.38
N GLN A 143 17.22 -7.90 -3.63
CA GLN A 143 18.18 -8.25 -2.57
C GLN A 143 18.38 -7.12 -1.55
N ARG A 144 18.41 -5.86 -2.01
CA ARG A 144 18.51 -4.69 -1.13
C ARG A 144 17.30 -4.57 -0.19
N TYR A 145 16.09 -4.77 -0.70
CA TYR A 145 14.88 -4.70 0.11
C TYR A 145 14.77 -5.88 1.09
N ALA A 146 15.16 -7.08 0.67
CA ALA A 146 15.25 -8.25 1.54
C ALA A 146 16.21 -8.02 2.71
N LEU A 147 17.42 -7.52 2.42
CA LEU A 147 18.40 -7.17 3.46
C LEU A 147 17.84 -6.11 4.41
N TRP A 148 17.24 -5.03 3.87
CA TRP A 148 16.64 -4.01 4.72
C TRP A 148 15.54 -4.57 5.63
N ARG A 149 14.67 -5.45 5.12
CA ARG A 149 13.62 -6.10 5.93
C ARG A 149 14.22 -6.89 7.10
N THR A 150 15.30 -7.63 6.88
CA THR A 150 15.98 -8.37 7.98
C THR A 150 16.53 -7.44 9.05
N GLN A 151 17.08 -6.29 8.66
CA GLN A 151 17.62 -5.28 9.59
C GLN A 151 16.54 -4.58 10.44
N LEU A 152 15.27 -4.61 10.03
CA LEU A 152 14.16 -4.11 10.86
C LEU A 152 13.80 -5.05 12.02
N SER A 153 14.21 -6.31 11.94
CA SER A 153 13.85 -7.36 12.89
C SER A 153 14.94 -7.61 13.95
N THR A 154 16.08 -6.94 13.81
CA THR A 154 17.27 -6.99 14.67
C THR A 154 17.43 -5.69 15.44
#